data_AF-A0A835J8K9-F1
#
_entry.id   AF-A0A835J8K9-F1
#
_cell.length_a   1.000
_cell.length_b   1.000
_cell.length_c   1.000
_cell.angle_alpha   90.00
_cell.angle_beta   90.00
_cell.angle_gamma   90.00
#
_symmetry.space_group_name_H-M   'P 1'
#
loop_
_entity.id
_entity.type
_entity.pdbx_description
1 polymer ?
#
loop_
_entity_poly.entity_id
_entity_poly.type
_entity_poly.pdbx_seq_one_letter_code
_entity_poly.pdbx_strand_id
1 'polypeptide(L)'
;MRISFALFSVLLLLVSAKLSQPRAIIHEVNAVRIPEHTCHKLVDMNSCDLQKCNQECSKEPLGVGECRNAFCSCTYYCKQPPM
;
A
#
# COMPACT_ATOMS: atom_id res chain seq x y z
N MET A 1 10.93 40.18 -19.39
CA MET A 1 11.71 38.96 -19.06
C MET A 1 11.57 38.46 -17.61
N ARG A 2 11.00 39.22 -16.65
CA ARG A 2 10.87 38.75 -15.24
C ARG A 2 9.65 37.87 -14.97
N ILE A 3 8.53 38.13 -15.64
CA ILE A 3 7.26 37.41 -15.46
C ILE A 3 7.35 35.97 -15.98
N SER A 4 8.12 35.75 -17.05
CA SER A 4 8.32 34.42 -17.66
C SER A 4 9.02 33.43 -16.72
N PHE A 5 9.96 33.92 -15.90
CA PHE A 5 10.71 33.10 -14.97
C PHE A 5 9.84 32.70 -13.76
N ALA A 6 9.02 33.63 -13.27
CA ALA A 6 8.07 33.35 -12.19
C ALA A 6 7.05 32.28 -12.60
N LEU A 7 6.52 32.34 -13.83
CA LEU A 7 5.60 31.33 -14.35
C LEU A 7 6.27 29.97 -14.50
N PHE A 8 7.51 29.92 -14.98
CA PHE A 8 8.28 28.67 -15.07
C PHE A 8 8.53 28.05 -13.70
N SER A 9 8.88 28.84 -12.69
CA SER A 9 9.06 28.36 -11.32
C SER A 9 7.78 27.80 -10.73
N VAL A 10 6.62 28.42 -10.99
CA VAL A 10 5.32 27.93 -10.54
C VAL A 10 4.94 26.61 -11.21
N LEU A 11 5.19 26.48 -12.52
CA LEU A 11 5.00 25.24 -13.26
C LEU A 11 5.88 24.10 -12.73
N LEU A 12 7.15 24.37 -12.42
CA LEU A 12 8.06 23.38 -11.82
C LEU A 12 7.59 22.93 -10.43
N LEU A 13 7.09 23.85 -9.60
CA LEU A 13 6.54 23.51 -8.28
C LEU A 13 5.30 22.61 -8.37
N LEU A 14 4.42 22.86 -9.33
CA LEU A 14 3.21 22.03 -9.55
C LEU A 14 3.54 20.61 -10.02
N VAL A 15 4.59 20.45 -10.83
CA VAL A 15 5.06 19.13 -11.30
C VAL A 15 5.68 18.33 -10.15
N SER A 16 6.49 18.97 -9.31
CA SER A 16 7.09 18.33 -8.11
C SER A 16 6.03 17.84 -7.12
N ALA A 17 4.96 18.61 -6.93
CA ALA A 17 3.86 18.23 -6.04
C ALA A 17 3.09 16.98 -6.53
N LYS A 18 2.96 16.78 -7.85
CA LYS A 18 2.31 15.57 -8.40
C LYS A 18 3.21 14.34 -8.37
N LEU A 19 4.51 14.51 -8.54
CA LEU A 19 5.45 13.38 -8.52
C LEU A 19 5.81 12.93 -7.10
N SER A 20 5.67 13.83 -6.12
CA SER A 20 6.00 13.56 -4.72
C SER A 20 4.88 12.87 -3.94
N GLN A 21 3.87 12.27 -4.59
CA GLN A 21 3.08 11.25 -3.89
C GLN A 21 4.04 10.13 -3.51
N PRO A 22 4.34 9.93 -2.22
CA PRO A 22 5.17 8.82 -1.82
C PRO A 22 4.36 7.59 -2.18
N ARG A 23 4.74 6.89 -3.26
CA ARG A 23 4.44 5.47 -3.33
C ARG A 23 5.17 4.92 -2.13
N ALA A 24 4.42 4.63 -1.07
CA ALA A 24 4.92 3.81 0.01
C ALA A 24 5.23 2.46 -0.64
N ILE A 25 6.44 2.34 -1.17
CA ILE A 25 7.07 1.05 -1.41
C ILE A 25 7.34 0.56 0.01
N ILE A 26 6.33 -0.06 0.61
CA ILE A 26 6.53 -0.90 1.78
C ILE A 26 7.46 -1.98 1.24
N HIS A 27 8.76 -1.81 1.49
CA HIS A 27 9.70 -2.91 1.38
C HIS A 27 9.05 -4.03 2.19
N GLU A 28 8.72 -5.11 1.50
CA GLU A 28 8.19 -6.34 2.06
C GLU A 28 9.30 -6.90 2.95
N VAL A 29 9.46 -6.32 4.15
CA VAL A 29 10.20 -6.94 5.22
C VAL A 29 9.35 -8.15 5.54
N ASN A 30 9.74 -9.28 4.96
CA ASN A 30 9.10 -10.56 5.17
C ASN A 30 9.41 -10.98 6.62
N ALA A 31 8.81 -10.27 7.57
CA ALA A 31 8.85 -10.62 8.97
C ALA A 31 8.14 -11.95 9.06
N VAL A 32 8.87 -12.98 9.46
CA VAL A 32 8.31 -14.32 9.69
C VAL A 32 7.24 -14.17 10.75
N ARG A 33 5.97 -14.22 10.34
CA ARG A 33 4.83 -14.20 11.26
C ARG A 33 4.71 -15.58 11.92
N ILE A 34 4.32 -15.59 13.19
CA ILE A 34 4.08 -16.84 13.94
C ILE A 34 2.82 -17.53 13.36
N PRO A 35 2.93 -18.73 12.76
CA PRO A 35 1.83 -19.36 12.04
C PRO A 35 0.56 -19.53 12.88
N GLU A 36 0.69 -19.88 14.16
CA GLU A 36 -0.43 -20.14 15.09
C GLU A 36 -1.27 -18.89 15.41
N HIS A 37 -0.71 -17.71 15.13
CA HIS A 37 -1.32 -16.39 15.34
C HIS A 37 -1.72 -15.71 14.04
N THR A 38 -1.34 -16.30 12.90
CA THR A 38 -1.55 -15.72 11.56
C THR A 38 -2.77 -16.36 10.93
N CYS A 39 -3.63 -15.52 10.36
CA CYS A 39 -4.76 -15.95 9.55
C CYS A 39 -4.66 -15.38 8.14
N HIS A 40 -5.36 -16.05 7.23
CA HIS A 40 -5.42 -15.68 5.83
C HIS A 40 -6.88 -15.51 5.39
N LYS A 41 -7.11 -14.54 4.50
CA LYS A 41 -8.42 -14.30 3.88
C LYS A 41 -8.22 -14.01 2.41
N LEU A 42 -9.02 -14.66 1.57
CA LEU A 42 -9.09 -14.37 0.14
C LEU A 42 -10.28 -13.46 -0.12
N VAL A 43 -10.02 -12.38 -0.85
CA VAL A 43 -11.05 -11.46 -1.33
C VAL A 43 -11.07 -11.54 -2.84
N ASP A 44 -12.21 -11.89 -3.40
CA ASP A 44 -12.43 -11.87 -4.85
C ASP A 44 -12.46 -10.42 -5.34
N MET A 45 -11.63 -10.13 -6.32
CA MET A 45 -11.50 -8.82 -6.95
C MET A 45 -11.48 -9.01 -8.47
N ASN A 46 -12.54 -8.60 -9.17
CA ASN A 46 -12.62 -8.63 -10.64
C ASN A 46 -11.30 -8.22 -11.34
N SER A 47 -10.61 -7.21 -10.79
CA SER A 47 -9.20 -6.92 -11.06
C SER A 47 -8.50 -6.62 -9.74
N CYS A 48 -7.40 -7.30 -9.42
CA CYS A 48 -6.69 -7.03 -8.17
C CYS A 48 -5.88 -5.73 -8.27
N ASP A 49 -6.35 -4.71 -7.57
CA ASP A 49 -5.64 -3.46 -7.36
C ASP A 49 -4.92 -3.52 -6.01
N LEU A 50 -3.59 -3.43 -6.00
CA LEU A 50 -2.78 -3.61 -4.80
C LEU A 50 -3.11 -2.58 -3.71
N GLN A 51 -3.47 -1.35 -4.09
CA GLN A 51 -3.82 -0.31 -3.13
C GLN A 51 -5.15 -0.64 -2.44
N LYS A 52 -6.18 -1.00 -3.21
CA LYS A 52 -7.47 -1.46 -2.67
C LYS A 52 -7.32 -2.74 -1.87
N CYS A 53 -6.49 -3.67 -2.33
CA CYS A 53 -6.21 -4.92 -1.63
C CYS A 53 -5.60 -4.65 -0.24
N ASN A 54 -4.54 -3.84 -0.18
CA ASN A 54 -3.95 -3.44 1.09
C ASN A 54 -4.91 -2.64 1.98
N GLN A 55 -5.70 -1.74 1.41
CA GLN A 55 -6.70 -0.99 2.15
C GLN A 55 -7.76 -1.93 2.78
N GLU A 56 -8.20 -2.95 2.05
CA GLU A 56 -9.12 -3.95 2.58
C GLU A 56 -8.47 -4.78 3.69
N CYS A 57 -7.24 -5.27 3.47
CA CYS A 57 -6.53 -6.06 4.45
C CYS A 57 -6.14 -5.27 5.71
N SER A 58 -5.93 -3.94 5.60
CA SER A 58 -5.59 -3.07 6.74
C SER A 58 -6.72 -2.92 7.77
N LYS A 59 -7.93 -3.37 7.45
CA LYS A 59 -9.03 -3.49 8.42
C LYS A 59 -8.75 -4.56 9.48
N GLU A 60 -7.88 -5.51 9.15
CA GLU A 60 -7.43 -6.56 10.05
C GLU A 60 -6.12 -6.14 10.78
N PRO A 61 -5.84 -6.66 11.98
CA PRO A 61 -4.65 -6.29 12.75
C PRO A 61 -3.33 -6.62 12.01
N LEU A 62 -2.54 -5.59 11.72
CA LEU A 62 -1.30 -5.67 10.93
C LEU A 62 -1.49 -6.45 9.61
N GLY A 63 -2.70 -6.33 9.04
CA GLY A 63 -3.06 -7.00 7.80
C GLY A 63 -2.37 -6.39 6.60
N VAL A 64 -1.82 -7.26 5.76
CA VAL A 64 -1.19 -6.90 4.48
C VAL A 64 -1.81 -7.73 3.36
N GLY A 65 -1.94 -7.13 2.19
CA GLY A 65 -2.55 -7.73 1.02
C GLY A 65 -1.56 -7.97 -0.11
N GLU A 66 -1.58 -9.18 -0.66
CA GLU A 66 -0.88 -9.55 -1.89
C GLU A 66 -1.89 -9.80 -3.01
N CYS A 67 -1.62 -9.27 -4.20
CA CYS A 67 -2.42 -9.59 -5.37
C CYS A 67 -1.98 -10.92 -6.01
N ARG A 68 -2.94 -11.83 -6.20
CA ARG A 68 -2.78 -13.11 -6.92
C ARG A 68 -3.87 -13.21 -7.98
N ASN A 69 -3.56 -12.83 -9.22
CA ASN A 69 -4.52 -12.74 -10.32
C ASN A 69 -5.71 -11.81 -9.99
N ALA A 70 -6.93 -12.36 -9.96
CA ALA A 70 -8.16 -11.67 -9.58
C ALA A 70 -8.47 -11.80 -8.07
N PHE A 71 -7.51 -12.22 -7.25
CA PHE A 71 -7.71 -12.37 -5.81
C PHE A 71 -6.76 -11.48 -5.04
N CYS A 72 -7.26 -10.88 -3.98
CA CYS A 72 -6.46 -10.27 -2.94
C CYS A 72 -6.29 -11.27 -1.79
N SER A 73 -5.05 -11.68 -1.54
CA SER A 73 -4.67 -12.56 -0.44
C SER A 73 -4.22 -11.72 0.75
N CYS A 74 -5.08 -11.59 1.75
CA CYS A 74 -4.75 -10.94 3.00
C CYS A 74 -4.07 -11.90 3.96
N THR A 75 -3.01 -11.43 4.62
CA THR A 75 -2.37 -12.09 5.76
C THR A 75 -2.35 -11.14 6.94
N TYR A 76 -2.87 -11.58 8.10
CA TYR A 76 -3.06 -10.72 9.28
C TYR A 76 -2.95 -11.52 10.59
N TYR A 77 -2.78 -10.82 11.72
CA TYR A 77 -2.80 -11.47 13.03
C TYR A 77 -4.24 -11.59 13.54
N CYS A 78 -4.73 -12.82 13.66
CA CYS A 78 -6.03 -13.12 14.26
C CYS A 78 -5.95 -13.42 15.77
N LYS A 79 -4.73 -13.60 16.28
CA LYS A 79 -4.43 -13.64 17.71
C LYS A 79 -3.28 -12.69 17.99
N GLN A 80 -3.29 -12.06 19.15
CA GLN A 80 -2.17 -11.21 19.54
C GLN A 80 -0.90 -12.06 19.67
N PRO A 81 0.17 -11.78 18.91
CA PRO A 81 1.42 -12.49 19.07
C PRO A 81 2.05 -12.14 20.43
N PRO A 82 2.81 -13.07 21.04
CA PRO A 82 3.60 -12.77 22.22
C PRO A 82 4.56 -11.60 21.94
N MET A 83 4.75 -10.75 22.95
CA MET A 83 5.64 -9.57 22.92
C MET A 83 7.09 -9.96 23.16
#